data_AF-A0A2A3DIC6-F1
#
_entry.id   AF-A0A2A3DIC6-F1
#
_cell.length_a   1.000
_cell.length_b   1.000
_cell.length_c   1.000
_cell.angle_alpha   90.00
_cell.angle_beta   90.00
_cell.angle_gamma   90.00
#
_symmetry.space_group_name_H-M   'P 1'
#
loop_
_entity.id
_entity.type
_entity.pdbx_description
1 polymer ?
#
loop_
_entity_poly.entity_id
_entity_poly.type
_entity_poly.pdbx_seq_one_letter_code
_entity_poly.pdbx_strand_id
1 'polypeptide(L)'
;MLHPRFSVIVALAVTAALIYATGRLEAAEETGFDPLVVDELSAPHSVAIIDDRTGEAPTSKLYSFRIPSGYCNPQRYEPHARANDCDEQSVRSQVRENVFATKKNGNGQPKQSWYGFAVYLPQDFPYGVRQADGYMQLFYFHNKQCQHISLANFAGKDDSLYLAFSNALGNYSCTPGPRLKVADFKNLVGKWSRFELFIKWANDSSGRVKIYLDGKLVTEWRGPTFTPGLERINYAKFGIYLCCTQSVAQVRSASLYFAAVRRAETRDGLYTQGDAVALKSLQVTLNALGCEVGKPDGHPSERIREMALSCRKFPADVAPRDLSAATVRSFLALYSDPAAAVLERGTFVEPPPEVAPVSNVPNDVASPSGLLVPVFKVHAYEGQTQKGGSNSTYVTDLDVKIDKSGGTPNFSLAVVVHSNVPENIDRLEMFLNAPTRSAGKIAACAVGSIKYPDGTDHVAFKFDKSGDTWMVDNASCLIAALPKNEAAVVRFVAEHFSDIAVGMVADGSVNLLTFDVMRNLVSRVATGELKIAGR
;
A
#
# COMPACT_ATOMS: atom_id res chain seq x y z
N MET A 1 79.59 -10.94 32.34
CA MET A 1 79.25 -12.08 31.45
C MET A 1 77.76 -12.05 31.19
N LEU A 2 77.37 -12.13 29.90
CA LEU A 2 76.08 -12.58 29.33
C LEU A 2 74.73 -12.02 29.86
N HIS A 3 74.04 -11.34 28.92
CA HIS A 3 72.59 -11.08 28.70
C HIS A 3 71.55 -12.13 29.22
N PRO A 4 70.20 -11.95 29.06
CA PRO A 4 69.30 -10.76 29.03
C PRO A 4 67.91 -11.02 29.73
N ARG A 5 66.97 -10.04 29.64
CA ARG A 5 65.49 -10.15 29.39
C ARG A 5 64.54 -9.42 30.35
N PHE A 6 63.76 -8.52 29.74
CA PHE A 6 62.32 -8.24 29.88
C PHE A 6 61.60 -8.53 31.20
N SER A 7 60.95 -7.49 31.76
CA SER A 7 59.48 -7.36 31.83
C SER A 7 59.11 -6.14 32.68
N VAL A 8 58.51 -5.11 32.08
CA VAL A 8 57.75 -4.10 32.84
C VAL A 8 56.29 -4.26 32.43
N ILE A 9 55.50 -4.77 33.37
CA ILE A 9 54.05 -4.88 33.30
C ILE A 9 53.49 -3.48 33.52
N VAL A 10 52.83 -2.90 32.50
CA VAL A 10 51.95 -1.74 32.70
C VAL A 10 50.52 -2.28 32.79
N ALA A 11 49.94 -2.18 33.98
CA ALA A 11 48.54 -2.45 34.22
C ALA A 11 47.69 -1.36 33.56
N LEU A 12 47.07 -1.68 32.42
CA LEU A 12 45.93 -0.93 31.89
C LEU A 12 44.68 -1.42 32.62
N ALA A 13 44.29 -0.69 33.65
CA ALA A 13 42.97 -0.82 34.25
C ALA A 13 41.93 -0.37 33.22
N VAL A 14 41.35 -1.33 32.50
CA VAL A 14 40.14 -1.12 31.72
C VAL A 14 38.99 -1.07 32.72
N THR A 15 38.58 0.14 33.10
CA THR A 15 37.25 0.37 33.65
C THR A 15 36.24 -0.03 32.58
N ALA A 16 35.74 -1.26 32.68
CA ALA A 16 34.56 -1.70 31.97
C ALA A 16 33.35 -0.92 32.52
N ALA A 17 33.14 0.29 31.99
CA ALA A 17 31.84 0.90 32.04
C ALA A 17 30.91 0.00 31.22
N LEU A 18 30.05 -0.75 31.91
CA LEU A 18 28.86 -1.36 31.31
C LEU A 18 27.97 -0.23 30.78
N ILE A 19 28.27 0.23 29.57
CA ILE A 19 27.35 1.02 28.77
C ILE A 19 26.34 0.01 28.25
N TYR A 20 25.16 -0.04 28.87
CA TYR A 20 23.95 -0.48 28.17
C TYR A 20 23.75 0.49 27.01
N ALA A 21 24.40 0.23 25.88
CA ALA A 21 24.28 1.02 24.67
C ALA A 21 22.85 0.81 24.16
N THR A 22 21.98 1.75 24.50
CA THR A 22 20.63 1.88 23.97
C THR A 22 20.70 2.20 22.48
N GLY A 23 20.95 1.18 21.64
CA GLY A 23 20.46 0.97 20.27
C GLY A 23 20.41 2.13 19.26
N ARG A 24 21.05 3.27 19.51
CA ARG A 24 20.97 4.45 18.65
C ARG A 24 21.84 4.22 17.44
N LEU A 25 21.18 4.06 16.30
CA LEU A 25 21.84 4.00 15.00
C LEU A 25 22.06 5.46 14.56
N GLU A 26 23.32 5.91 14.48
CA GLU A 26 23.60 7.21 13.87
C GLU A 26 23.13 7.17 12.43
N ALA A 27 22.12 7.96 12.08
CA ALA A 27 21.51 7.91 10.76
C ALA A 27 22.56 8.12 9.67
N ALA A 28 22.41 7.41 8.54
CA ALA A 28 23.31 7.52 7.39
C ALA A 28 23.43 8.96 6.87
N GLU A 29 22.39 9.77 7.11
CA GLU A 29 22.23 11.16 6.72
C GLU A 29 20.98 11.74 7.43
N GLU A 30 20.69 13.03 7.27
CA GLU A 30 19.47 13.63 7.83
C GLU A 30 18.22 12.99 7.20
N THR A 31 17.37 12.39 8.03
CA THR A 31 16.22 11.61 7.54
C THR A 31 14.88 12.32 7.71
N GLY A 32 14.75 13.33 8.57
CA GLY A 32 13.45 13.92 8.93
C GLY A 32 12.50 13.00 9.73
N PHE A 33 12.87 11.72 9.94
CA PHE A 33 12.23 10.83 10.89
C PHE A 33 12.63 11.19 12.31
N ASP A 34 11.83 10.74 13.28
CA ASP A 34 12.30 10.64 14.65
C ASP A 34 13.46 9.63 14.74
N PRO A 35 14.29 9.63 15.81
CA PRO A 35 15.50 8.84 15.87
C PRO A 35 15.26 7.38 15.48
N LEU A 36 16.03 6.90 14.50
CA LEU A 36 15.98 5.51 14.08
C LEU A 36 16.79 4.66 15.05
N VAL A 37 16.21 3.52 15.45
CA VAL A 37 16.84 2.54 16.33
C VAL A 37 16.74 1.17 15.69
N VAL A 38 17.73 0.32 15.94
CA VAL A 38 17.64 -1.10 15.57
C VAL A 38 16.45 -1.69 16.32
N ASP A 39 15.58 -2.40 15.60
CA ASP A 39 14.47 -3.12 16.24
C ASP A 39 15.08 -4.23 17.09
N GLU A 40 14.78 -4.21 18.39
CA GLU A 40 15.25 -5.17 19.40
C GLU A 40 15.01 -6.65 19.02
N LEU A 41 14.05 -6.93 18.15
CA LEU A 41 13.77 -8.29 17.66
C LEU A 41 14.64 -8.71 16.46
N SER A 42 15.46 -7.81 15.90
CA SER A 42 16.36 -8.11 14.79
C SER A 42 17.40 -9.17 15.13
N ALA A 43 17.78 -9.96 14.13
CA ALA A 43 18.88 -10.91 14.27
C ALA A 43 20.18 -10.20 14.70
N PRO A 44 21.00 -10.78 15.58
CA PRO A 44 22.26 -10.18 16.01
C PRO A 44 23.15 -9.82 14.82
N HIS A 45 23.75 -8.62 14.85
CA HIS A 45 24.65 -8.11 13.80
C HIS A 45 24.06 -8.07 12.38
N SER A 46 22.73 -8.14 12.24
CA SER A 46 22.06 -8.13 10.93
C SER A 46 21.86 -6.73 10.34
N VAL A 47 21.90 -5.70 11.19
CA VAL A 47 21.71 -4.30 10.82
C VAL A 47 23.03 -3.57 10.94
N ALA A 48 23.43 -2.86 9.89
CA ALA A 48 24.62 -2.02 9.89
C ALA A 48 24.40 -0.76 9.03
N ILE A 49 25.22 0.25 9.27
CA ILE A 49 25.44 1.34 8.29
C ILE A 49 26.83 1.15 7.71
N ILE A 50 26.90 1.11 6.38
CA ILE A 50 28.13 0.87 5.63
C ILE A 50 28.34 1.99 4.61
N ASP A 51 29.59 2.20 4.20
CA ASP A 51 29.88 3.09 3.07
C ASP A 51 29.52 2.40 1.75
N ASP A 52 28.98 3.17 0.81
CA ASP A 52 28.85 2.71 -0.58
C ASP A 52 30.22 2.73 -1.26
N ARG A 53 30.72 1.54 -1.58
CA ARG A 53 32.02 1.39 -2.27
C ARG A 53 31.89 1.37 -3.79
N THR A 54 30.68 1.22 -4.34
CA THR A 54 30.49 1.20 -5.79
C THR A 54 30.29 2.61 -6.34
N GLY A 55 29.79 3.54 -5.51
CA GLY A 55 29.45 4.89 -5.92
C GLY A 55 28.18 4.96 -6.77
N GLU A 56 27.45 3.86 -6.87
CA GLU A 56 26.21 3.76 -7.64
C GLU A 56 24.97 4.13 -6.81
N ALA A 57 25.08 4.12 -5.47
CA ALA A 57 23.97 4.48 -4.62
C ALA A 57 23.67 5.99 -4.68
N PRO A 58 22.42 6.39 -4.39
CA PRO A 58 22.07 7.81 -4.33
C PRO A 58 22.87 8.60 -3.29
N THR A 59 23.38 7.93 -2.25
CA THR A 59 24.09 8.52 -1.11
C THR A 59 25.27 7.64 -0.69
N SER A 60 26.27 8.25 -0.03
CA SER A 60 27.55 7.58 0.27
C SER A 60 27.49 6.57 1.43
N LYS A 61 26.39 6.53 2.17
CA LYS A 61 26.17 5.61 3.29
C LYS A 61 24.85 4.88 3.13
N LEU A 62 24.86 3.59 3.44
CA LEU A 62 23.75 2.67 3.22
C LEU A 62 23.35 2.00 4.53
N TYR A 63 22.05 1.82 4.73
CA TYR A 63 21.55 0.87 5.72
C TYR A 63 21.60 -0.54 5.10
N SER A 64 22.35 -1.44 5.72
CA SER A 64 22.48 -2.83 5.32
C SER A 64 21.66 -3.72 6.25
N PHE A 65 20.90 -4.65 5.67
CA PHE A 65 20.05 -5.59 6.39
C PHE A 65 20.31 -7.02 5.91
N ARG A 66 20.35 -7.98 6.84
CA ARG A 66 20.55 -9.40 6.52
C ARG A 66 19.75 -10.34 7.42
N ILE A 67 18.85 -11.13 6.84
CA ILE A 67 18.24 -12.25 7.57
C ILE A 67 19.07 -13.52 7.39
N PRO A 68 19.48 -14.22 8.47
CA PRO A 68 20.14 -15.52 8.36
C PRO A 68 19.14 -16.63 8.05
N SER A 69 19.59 -17.68 7.38
CA SER A 69 18.81 -18.92 7.26
C SER A 69 18.67 -19.59 8.63
N GLY A 70 17.48 -20.12 8.95
CA GLY A 70 17.24 -20.88 10.17
C GLY A 70 17.22 -20.09 11.47
N TYR A 71 17.42 -18.77 11.44
CA TYR A 71 17.42 -17.93 12.65
C TYR A 71 16.03 -17.36 12.93
N CYS A 72 15.59 -17.44 14.18
CA CYS A 72 14.48 -16.70 14.76
C CYS A 72 14.93 -16.10 16.10
N ASN A 73 14.34 -14.99 16.52
CA ASN A 73 14.67 -14.37 17.80
C ASN A 73 13.86 -14.99 18.96
N PRO A 74 14.49 -15.60 19.98
CA PRO A 74 13.76 -16.20 21.10
C PRO A 74 13.20 -15.17 22.10
N GLN A 75 13.55 -13.87 21.96
CA GLN A 75 13.05 -12.81 22.82
C GLN A 75 11.53 -12.63 22.67
N ARG A 76 10.81 -12.64 23.81
CA ARG A 76 9.37 -12.37 23.86
C ARG A 76 9.07 -10.94 23.41
N TYR A 77 7.96 -10.77 22.67
CA TYR A 77 7.53 -9.45 22.20
C TYR A 77 7.25 -8.47 23.35
N GLU A 78 6.74 -8.98 24.47
CA GLU A 78 6.58 -8.27 25.74
C GLU A 78 6.87 -9.23 26.91
N PRO A 79 7.14 -8.73 28.13
CA PRO A 79 7.37 -9.58 29.31
C PRO A 79 6.27 -10.61 29.59
N HIS A 80 5.03 -10.35 29.15
CA HIS A 80 3.89 -11.23 29.33
C HIS A 80 3.39 -11.88 28.03
N ALA A 81 4.03 -11.61 26.88
CA ALA A 81 3.64 -12.19 25.61
C ALA A 81 3.97 -13.70 25.59
N ARG A 82 3.03 -14.50 25.10
CA ARG A 82 3.22 -15.95 24.92
C ARG A 82 4.07 -16.31 23.69
N ALA A 83 4.30 -15.35 22.80
CA ALA A 83 4.93 -15.56 21.50
C ALA A 83 6.26 -14.78 21.37
N ASN A 84 7.13 -15.31 20.53
CA ASN A 84 8.34 -14.67 20.00
C ASN A 84 8.47 -15.01 18.51
N ASP A 85 9.53 -14.56 17.87
CA ASP A 85 9.79 -14.87 16.46
C ASP A 85 9.91 -16.37 16.19
N CYS A 86 10.42 -17.16 17.14
CA CYS A 86 10.54 -18.60 16.98
C CYS A 86 9.19 -19.33 17.03
N ASP A 87 8.26 -18.89 17.88
CA ASP A 87 6.90 -19.43 17.92
C ASP A 87 6.12 -19.07 16.65
N GLU A 88 6.31 -17.84 16.16
CA GLU A 88 5.64 -17.31 14.97
C GLU A 88 6.39 -17.63 13.66
N GLN A 89 7.41 -18.49 13.70
CA GLN A 89 8.22 -18.90 12.54
C GLN A 89 8.68 -17.70 11.70
N SER A 90 9.23 -16.69 12.37
CA SER A 90 9.51 -15.37 11.83
C SER A 90 10.98 -15.02 12.00
N VAL A 91 11.49 -14.18 11.09
CA VAL A 91 12.85 -13.65 11.13
C VAL A 91 12.86 -12.20 10.68
N ARG A 92 13.67 -11.38 11.33
CA ARG A 92 13.78 -9.97 10.97
C ARG A 92 15.19 -9.40 11.11
N SER A 93 15.44 -8.38 10.31
CA SER A 93 16.60 -7.52 10.31
C SER A 93 16.10 -6.14 9.90
N GLN A 94 15.82 -5.26 10.86
CA GLN A 94 15.14 -4.01 10.58
C GLN A 94 15.44 -2.90 11.59
N VAL A 95 15.13 -1.67 11.18
CA VAL A 95 15.10 -0.52 12.07
C VAL A 95 13.67 -0.03 12.25
N ARG A 96 13.43 0.65 13.36
CA ARG A 96 12.16 1.32 13.65
C ARG A 96 12.39 2.79 13.97
N GLU A 97 11.42 3.61 13.60
CA GLU A 97 11.32 4.97 14.08
C GLU A 97 10.93 4.99 15.56
N ASN A 98 11.68 5.75 16.37
CA ASN A 98 11.41 5.90 17.79
C ASN A 98 10.55 7.12 18.09
N VAL A 99 9.30 7.12 17.58
CA VAL A 99 8.31 8.20 17.80
C VAL A 99 8.03 8.48 19.29
N PHE A 100 8.29 7.50 20.16
CA PHE A 100 8.02 7.60 21.60
C PHE A 100 9.07 8.41 22.36
N ALA A 101 10.28 8.58 21.80
CA ALA A 101 11.36 9.30 22.45
C ALA A 101 11.20 10.82 22.35
N THR A 102 10.84 11.31 21.18
CA THR A 102 10.72 12.75 20.88
C THR A 102 9.29 13.25 21.00
N LYS A 103 8.31 12.39 20.65
CA LYS A 103 6.89 12.71 20.60
C LYS A 103 6.54 13.95 19.76
N LYS A 104 7.33 14.24 18.71
CA LYS A 104 7.15 15.42 17.84
C LYS A 104 5.75 15.49 17.24
N ASN A 105 5.17 14.33 16.91
CA ASN A 105 3.81 14.18 16.38
C ASN A 105 2.93 13.38 17.36
N GLY A 106 3.16 13.51 18.67
CA GLY A 106 2.67 12.54 19.65
C GLY A 106 3.37 11.19 19.49
N ASN A 107 2.70 10.09 19.84
CA ASN A 107 3.23 8.73 19.69
C ASN A 107 3.05 8.16 18.26
N GLY A 108 2.83 9.02 17.26
CA GLY A 108 2.37 8.66 15.93
C GLY A 108 3.13 9.35 14.80
N GLN A 109 2.53 9.28 13.60
CA GLN A 109 3.01 9.96 12.40
C GLN A 109 2.43 11.38 12.28
N PRO A 110 3.03 12.28 11.47
CA PRO A 110 2.38 13.52 11.04
C PRO A 110 1.01 13.22 10.40
N LYS A 111 0.07 14.18 10.38
CA LYS A 111 -1.26 14.00 9.74
C LYS A 111 -1.15 13.60 8.25
N GLN A 112 -0.16 14.14 7.56
CA GLN A 112 0.24 13.72 6.23
C GLN A 112 1.74 13.94 6.07
N SER A 113 2.39 13.11 5.26
CA SER A 113 3.81 13.27 4.96
C SER A 113 4.18 12.58 3.65
N TRP A 114 5.28 13.02 3.08
CA TRP A 114 6.05 12.29 2.09
C TRP A 114 7.15 11.47 2.77
N TYR A 115 7.35 10.24 2.28
CA TYR A 115 8.41 9.32 2.70
C TYR A 115 9.16 8.90 1.43
N GLY A 116 10.48 8.94 1.45
CA GLY A 116 11.32 8.60 0.30
C GLY A 116 12.46 7.70 0.71
N PHE A 117 12.79 6.72 -0.12
CA PHE A 117 13.94 5.86 0.08
C PHE A 117 14.33 5.16 -1.23
N ALA A 118 15.59 4.79 -1.38
CA ALA A 118 16.04 3.91 -2.44
C ALA A 118 16.34 2.53 -1.86
N VAL A 119 15.95 1.47 -2.58
CA VAL A 119 16.22 0.07 -2.20
C VAL A 119 17.08 -0.58 -3.27
N TYR A 120 18.10 -1.32 -2.84
CA TYR A 120 18.83 -2.26 -3.69
C TYR A 120 18.56 -3.68 -3.21
N LEU A 121 17.94 -4.47 -4.08
CA LEU A 121 17.78 -5.90 -3.89
C LEU A 121 18.84 -6.60 -4.76
N PRO A 122 19.76 -7.40 -4.20
CA PRO A 122 20.71 -8.18 -4.97
C PRO A 122 20.04 -9.06 -6.04
N GLN A 123 20.74 -9.38 -7.12
CA GLN A 123 20.22 -10.18 -8.23
C GLN A 123 19.66 -11.56 -7.77
N ASP A 124 20.27 -12.11 -6.74
CA ASP A 124 19.95 -13.39 -6.11
C ASP A 124 18.98 -13.26 -4.92
N PHE A 125 18.39 -12.08 -4.68
CA PHE A 125 17.44 -11.87 -3.59
C PHE A 125 16.28 -12.89 -3.65
N PRO A 126 16.07 -13.69 -2.59
CA PRO A 126 15.05 -14.73 -2.59
C PRO A 126 13.66 -14.11 -2.40
N TYR A 127 12.90 -14.02 -3.48
CA TYR A 127 11.49 -13.61 -3.49
C TYR A 127 10.61 -14.71 -4.11
N GLY A 128 9.30 -14.63 -3.84
CA GLY A 128 8.30 -15.60 -4.31
C GLY A 128 8.72 -17.04 -4.06
N VAL A 129 8.57 -17.92 -5.05
CA VAL A 129 8.84 -19.37 -4.87
C VAL A 129 10.29 -19.69 -4.48
N ARG A 130 11.21 -18.73 -4.55
CA ARG A 130 12.60 -18.87 -4.12
C ARG A 130 12.83 -18.59 -2.63
N GLN A 131 11.80 -18.19 -1.91
CA GLN A 131 11.82 -17.97 -0.46
C GLN A 131 10.81 -18.90 0.23
N ALA A 132 10.98 -19.13 1.54
CA ALA A 132 9.99 -19.81 2.36
C ALA A 132 8.63 -19.13 2.27
N ASP A 133 7.56 -19.94 2.21
CA ASP A 133 6.18 -19.45 2.22
C ASP A 133 5.92 -18.62 3.48
N GLY A 134 5.57 -17.35 3.31
CA GLY A 134 5.38 -16.39 4.40
C GLY A 134 5.04 -14.98 3.92
N TYR A 135 5.06 -14.02 4.83
CA TYR A 135 4.76 -12.62 4.54
C TYR A 135 6.01 -11.75 4.76
N MET A 136 6.61 -11.28 3.66
CA MET A 136 7.83 -10.48 3.68
C MET A 136 7.49 -8.99 3.57
N GLN A 137 7.99 -8.17 4.49
CA GLN A 137 7.78 -6.73 4.56
C GLN A 137 9.13 -6.00 4.44
N LEU A 138 9.18 -4.97 3.59
CA LEU A 138 10.39 -4.19 3.34
C LEU A 138 10.34 -2.80 3.97
N PHE A 139 9.18 -2.15 3.92
CA PHE A 139 8.91 -0.87 4.55
C PHE A 139 7.46 -0.86 5.01
N TYR A 140 7.18 -0.54 6.27
CA TYR A 140 5.82 -0.63 6.81
C TYR A 140 5.59 0.26 8.01
N PHE A 141 4.32 0.43 8.35
CA PHE A 141 3.84 1.19 9.50
C PHE A 141 3.18 0.26 10.50
N HIS A 142 3.65 0.31 11.75
CA HIS A 142 3.20 -0.57 12.83
C HIS A 142 2.49 0.24 13.92
N ASN A 143 1.39 -0.29 14.45
CA ASN A 143 0.54 0.41 15.42
C ASN A 143 0.58 -0.17 16.84
N LYS A 144 1.74 -0.71 17.21
CA LYS A 144 1.99 -1.61 18.36
C LYS A 144 1.25 -2.95 18.35
N GLN A 145 0.13 -3.10 17.64
CA GLN A 145 -0.55 -4.39 17.54
C GLN A 145 -0.22 -5.10 16.23
N CYS A 146 -0.24 -4.37 15.12
CA CYS A 146 -0.16 -4.95 13.80
C CYS A 146 0.57 -4.00 12.83
N GLN A 147 1.24 -4.56 11.81
CA GLN A 147 1.52 -3.82 10.59
C GLN A 147 0.20 -3.49 9.90
N HIS A 148 -0.08 -2.24 9.53
CA HIS A 148 -1.37 -1.90 8.92
C HIS A 148 -1.24 -1.27 7.52
N ILE A 149 -0.06 -0.75 7.17
CA ILE A 149 0.31 -0.38 5.80
C ILE A 149 1.72 -0.90 5.56
N SER A 150 1.91 -1.71 4.52
CA SER A 150 3.21 -2.35 4.22
C SER A 150 3.51 -2.35 2.73
N LEU A 151 4.77 -2.16 2.36
CA LEU A 151 5.35 -2.70 1.14
C LEU A 151 5.74 -4.15 1.40
N ALA A 152 4.98 -5.10 0.85
CA ALA A 152 5.08 -6.51 1.20
C ALA A 152 4.96 -7.48 0.01
N ASN A 153 5.46 -8.70 0.20
CA ASN A 153 5.42 -9.83 -0.73
C ASN A 153 4.90 -11.07 0.01
N PHE A 154 4.06 -11.88 -0.65
CA PHE A 154 3.72 -13.21 -0.12
C PHE A 154 4.78 -14.19 -0.65
N ALA A 155 5.91 -14.20 0.07
CA ALA A 155 7.02 -15.10 -0.18
C ALA A 155 6.53 -16.54 -0.28
N GLY A 156 7.20 -17.36 -1.10
CA GLY A 156 6.82 -18.73 -1.46
C GLY A 156 5.61 -18.85 -2.40
N LYS A 157 4.84 -17.78 -2.63
CA LYS A 157 3.60 -17.82 -3.43
C LYS A 157 3.60 -16.91 -4.64
N ASP A 158 4.07 -15.67 -4.49
CA ASP A 158 4.03 -14.67 -5.57
C ASP A 158 5.35 -13.90 -5.72
N ASP A 159 5.58 -13.38 -6.93
CA ASP A 159 6.78 -12.61 -7.29
C ASP A 159 6.54 -11.09 -7.29
N SER A 160 5.48 -10.63 -6.62
CA SER A 160 5.02 -9.24 -6.65
C SER A 160 5.25 -8.52 -5.33
N LEU A 161 5.58 -7.24 -5.42
CA LEU A 161 5.56 -6.30 -4.30
C LEU A 161 4.19 -5.59 -4.29
N TYR A 162 3.58 -5.51 -3.12
CA TYR A 162 2.28 -4.90 -2.90
C TYR A 162 2.35 -3.78 -1.87
N LEU A 163 1.49 -2.79 -2.02
CA LEU A 163 0.94 -2.01 -0.92
C LEU A 163 -0.14 -2.87 -0.27
N ALA A 164 0.16 -3.40 0.91
CA ALA A 164 -0.71 -4.29 1.66
C ALA A 164 -1.22 -3.61 2.93
N PHE A 165 -2.51 -3.76 3.19
CA PHE A 165 -3.17 -3.31 4.40
C PHE A 165 -3.42 -4.49 5.34
N SER A 166 -3.51 -4.24 6.64
CA SER A 166 -3.99 -5.23 7.60
C SER A 166 -4.70 -4.54 8.76
N ASN A 167 -5.65 -5.25 9.35
CA ASN A 167 -6.40 -4.77 10.51
C ASN A 167 -5.92 -5.49 11.77
N ALA A 168 -5.81 -4.75 12.86
CA ALA A 168 -5.48 -5.33 14.16
C ALA A 168 -6.72 -6.00 14.76
N LEU A 169 -6.55 -7.23 15.25
CA LEU A 169 -7.58 -7.98 15.99
C LEU A 169 -7.35 -7.94 17.51
N GLY A 170 -6.34 -7.20 17.98
CA GLY A 170 -5.85 -7.24 19.35
C GLY A 170 -4.81 -8.35 19.58
N ASN A 171 -4.12 -8.32 20.72
CA ASN A 171 -3.13 -9.33 21.15
C ASN A 171 -2.07 -9.67 20.08
N TYR A 172 -1.54 -8.67 19.38
CA TYR A 172 -0.56 -8.86 18.31
C TYR A 172 -1.06 -9.64 17.09
N SER A 173 -2.38 -9.84 16.97
CA SER A 173 -3.01 -10.52 15.85
C SER A 173 -3.43 -9.55 14.75
N CYS A 174 -3.24 -10.00 13.52
CA CYS A 174 -3.49 -9.26 12.29
C CYS A 174 -4.42 -10.06 11.39
N THR A 175 -5.39 -9.41 10.76
CA THR A 175 -6.07 -9.96 9.58
C THR A 175 -5.64 -9.22 8.32
N PRO A 176 -5.33 -9.93 7.22
CA PRO A 176 -5.01 -9.28 5.95
C PRO A 176 -6.17 -8.41 5.46
N GLY A 177 -5.83 -7.24 4.92
CA GLY A 177 -6.75 -6.36 4.22
C GLY A 177 -6.42 -6.26 2.73
N PRO A 178 -6.91 -5.19 2.07
CA PRO A 178 -6.66 -4.92 0.65
C PRO A 178 -5.17 -4.91 0.29
N ARG A 179 -4.88 -5.27 -0.97
CA ARG A 179 -3.52 -5.32 -1.51
C ARG A 179 -3.52 -4.72 -2.91
N LEU A 180 -2.62 -3.79 -3.17
CA LEU A 180 -2.47 -3.14 -4.46
C LEU A 180 -1.07 -3.42 -4.98
N LYS A 181 -0.97 -3.97 -6.19
CA LYS A 181 0.33 -4.28 -6.79
C LYS A 181 1.13 -2.99 -7.02
N VAL A 182 2.41 -3.02 -6.64
CA VAL A 182 3.38 -1.93 -6.78
C VAL A 182 4.37 -2.24 -7.90
N ALA A 183 4.95 -3.45 -7.90
CA ALA A 183 5.90 -3.89 -8.92
C ALA A 183 6.06 -5.42 -8.91
N ASP A 184 6.66 -5.98 -9.96
CA ASP A 184 7.23 -7.34 -9.92
C ASP A 184 8.67 -7.28 -9.42
N PHE A 185 9.07 -8.20 -8.55
CA PHE A 185 10.43 -8.24 -8.00
C PHE A 185 11.51 -8.42 -9.07
N LYS A 186 11.21 -9.12 -10.16
CA LYS A 186 12.12 -9.26 -11.31
C LYS A 186 12.57 -7.91 -11.88
N ASN A 187 11.77 -6.86 -11.69
CA ASN A 187 12.04 -5.50 -12.14
C ASN A 187 12.73 -4.65 -11.06
N LEU A 188 12.98 -5.18 -9.87
CA LEU A 188 13.58 -4.48 -8.72
C LEU A 188 14.97 -5.03 -8.35
N VAL A 189 15.26 -6.30 -8.68
CA VAL A 189 16.55 -6.92 -8.36
C VAL A 189 17.68 -6.42 -9.27
N GLY A 190 18.90 -6.44 -8.73
CA GLY A 190 20.14 -6.08 -9.42
C GLY A 190 20.35 -4.58 -9.61
N LYS A 191 19.46 -3.72 -9.12
CA LYS A 191 19.55 -2.26 -9.30
C LYS A 191 18.96 -1.49 -8.12
N TRP A 192 19.27 -0.20 -8.07
CA TRP A 192 18.61 0.76 -7.19
C TRP A 192 17.23 1.13 -7.73
N SER A 193 16.22 1.06 -6.87
CA SER A 193 14.86 1.52 -7.15
C SER A 193 14.45 2.58 -6.13
N ARG A 194 13.97 3.73 -6.61
CA ARG A 194 13.59 4.88 -5.78
C ARG A 194 12.09 4.88 -5.53
N PHE A 195 11.71 4.75 -4.26
CA PHE A 195 10.34 4.86 -3.80
C PHE A 195 10.07 6.26 -3.22
N GLU A 196 8.95 6.85 -3.60
CA GLU A 196 8.39 8.04 -2.97
C GLU A 196 6.94 7.72 -2.59
N LEU A 197 6.57 7.92 -1.33
CA LEU A 197 5.25 7.61 -0.80
C LEU A 197 4.63 8.87 -0.23
N PHE A 198 3.41 9.21 -0.63
CA PHE A 198 2.59 10.18 0.07
C PHE A 198 1.56 9.44 0.91
N ILE A 199 1.47 9.76 2.20
CA ILE A 199 0.41 9.22 3.05
C ILE A 199 -0.31 10.36 3.74
N LYS A 200 -1.64 10.38 3.59
CA LYS A 200 -2.56 11.14 4.42
C LYS A 200 -3.26 10.19 5.37
N TRP A 201 -3.03 10.39 6.66
CA TRP A 201 -3.57 9.54 7.70
C TRP A 201 -5.00 9.98 8.09
N ALA A 202 -5.96 9.07 7.98
CA ALA A 202 -7.36 9.31 8.33
C ALA A 202 -8.09 8.00 8.69
N ASN A 203 -9.16 8.14 9.47
CA ASN A 203 -10.07 7.03 9.82
C ASN A 203 -11.18 6.80 8.79
N ASP A 204 -11.27 7.66 7.78
CA ASP A 204 -12.38 7.71 6.83
C ASP A 204 -11.89 7.69 5.38
N SER A 205 -12.82 7.84 4.45
CA SER A 205 -12.56 7.88 3.01
C SER A 205 -11.68 9.05 2.55
N SER A 206 -11.31 9.97 3.45
CA SER A 206 -10.40 11.08 3.13
C SER A 206 -8.92 10.69 3.22
N GLY A 207 -8.59 9.51 3.73
CA GLY A 207 -7.23 8.97 3.78
C GLY A 207 -6.69 8.63 2.39
N ARG A 208 -5.37 8.71 2.24
CA ARG A 208 -4.69 8.52 0.94
C ARG A 208 -3.35 7.83 1.14
N VAL A 209 -3.00 6.94 0.21
CA VAL A 209 -1.62 6.49 -0.01
C VAL A 209 -1.33 6.61 -1.49
N LYS A 210 -0.23 7.26 -1.87
CA LYS A 210 0.28 7.24 -3.25
C LYS A 210 1.68 6.69 -3.22
N ILE A 211 2.03 5.84 -4.19
CA ILE A 211 3.36 5.28 -4.32
C ILE A 211 3.88 5.57 -5.71
N TYR A 212 5.06 6.18 -5.75
CA TYR A 212 5.84 6.40 -6.95
C TYR A 212 7.07 5.49 -6.89
N LEU A 213 7.36 4.84 -8.01
CA LEU A 213 8.56 4.04 -8.23
C LEU A 213 9.31 4.65 -9.40
N ASP A 214 10.56 5.03 -9.18
CA ASP A 214 11.43 5.68 -10.16
C ASP A 214 10.75 6.90 -10.81
N GLY A 215 10.03 7.67 -9.99
CA GLY A 215 9.30 8.89 -10.37
C GLY A 215 7.91 8.67 -10.97
N LYS A 216 7.55 7.42 -11.32
CA LYS A 216 6.24 7.08 -11.89
C LYS A 216 5.26 6.69 -10.78
N LEU A 217 4.07 7.30 -10.76
CA LEU A 217 2.97 6.83 -9.91
C LEU A 217 2.60 5.39 -10.32
N VAL A 218 2.79 4.43 -9.42
CA VAL A 218 2.53 3.01 -9.66
C VAL A 218 1.28 2.50 -8.95
N THR A 219 0.88 3.11 -7.84
CA THR A 219 -0.40 2.78 -7.21
C THR A 219 -0.92 3.90 -6.31
N GLU A 220 -2.23 3.93 -6.08
CA GLU A 220 -2.92 4.83 -5.15
C GLU A 220 -4.01 4.08 -4.37
N TRP A 221 -4.09 4.35 -3.07
CA TRP A 221 -5.19 3.99 -2.19
C TRP A 221 -6.00 5.22 -1.79
N ARG A 222 -7.33 5.06 -1.77
CA ARG A 222 -8.28 6.04 -1.22
C ARG A 222 -9.19 5.32 -0.24
N GLY A 223 -9.19 5.76 1.00
CA GLY A 223 -9.88 5.06 2.08
C GLY A 223 -9.22 5.34 3.42
N PRO A 224 -9.72 4.70 4.50
CA PRO A 224 -9.05 4.74 5.79
C PRO A 224 -7.60 4.29 5.67
N THR A 225 -6.72 4.98 6.39
CA THR A 225 -5.27 4.68 6.46
C THR A 225 -4.81 4.46 7.89
N PHE A 226 -5.68 4.68 8.88
CA PHE A 226 -5.47 4.24 10.25
C PHE A 226 -6.23 2.95 10.56
N THR A 227 -5.73 2.23 11.55
CA THR A 227 -6.51 1.19 12.23
C THR A 227 -7.37 1.84 13.30
N PRO A 228 -8.70 1.59 13.34
CA PRO A 228 -9.59 2.17 14.34
C PRO A 228 -9.11 1.94 15.77
N GLY A 229 -9.07 3.00 16.58
CA GLY A 229 -8.65 2.96 17.99
C GLY A 229 -7.12 2.95 18.21
N LEU A 230 -6.31 2.88 17.15
CA LEU A 230 -4.85 2.87 17.22
C LEU A 230 -4.21 4.08 16.51
N GLU A 231 -4.99 5.13 16.24
CA GLU A 231 -4.59 6.31 15.45
C GLU A 231 -3.40 7.07 16.05
N ARG A 232 -3.24 6.97 17.36
CA ARG A 232 -2.24 7.72 18.14
C ARG A 232 -0.92 6.98 18.29
N ILE A 233 -0.84 5.72 17.85
CA ILE A 233 0.34 4.88 17.98
C ILE A 233 0.68 4.34 16.59
N ASN A 234 1.59 5.01 15.89
CA ASN A 234 1.97 4.62 14.54
C ASN A 234 3.41 5.03 14.23
N TYR A 235 4.23 4.07 13.83
CA TYR A 235 5.64 4.30 13.58
C TYR A 235 6.15 3.48 12.40
N ALA A 236 7.09 4.06 11.64
CA ALA A 236 7.69 3.40 10.50
C ALA A 236 8.71 2.34 10.92
N LYS A 237 8.80 1.29 10.12
CA LYS A 237 9.83 0.25 10.17
C LYS A 237 10.32 -0.04 8.76
N PHE A 238 11.61 -0.33 8.60
CA PHE A 238 12.17 -0.73 7.31
C PHE A 238 13.38 -1.66 7.46
N GLY A 239 13.58 -2.51 6.46
CA GLY A 239 14.58 -3.58 6.47
C GLY A 239 14.02 -4.84 5.79
N ILE A 240 14.24 -6.01 6.39
CA ILE A 240 13.59 -7.26 6.00
C ILE A 240 12.89 -7.82 7.23
N TYR A 241 11.58 -8.02 7.16
CA TYR A 241 10.83 -8.85 8.10
C TYR A 241 10.10 -9.92 7.31
N LEU A 242 10.47 -11.18 7.50
CA LEU A 242 9.78 -12.32 6.93
C LEU A 242 9.07 -13.05 8.05
N CYS A 243 7.74 -12.96 8.08
CA CYS A 243 6.94 -13.50 9.17
C CYS A 243 6.07 -14.66 8.75
N CYS A 244 5.56 -15.36 9.77
CA CYS A 244 4.54 -16.39 9.63
C CYS A 244 4.92 -17.46 8.61
N THR A 245 6.20 -17.85 8.60
CA THR A 245 6.65 -18.87 7.65
C THR A 245 6.16 -20.25 8.08
N GLN A 246 6.09 -21.20 7.15
CA GLN A 246 5.80 -22.59 7.56
C GLN A 246 6.91 -23.17 8.45
N SER A 247 8.16 -22.73 8.23
CA SER A 247 9.30 -23.11 9.05
C SER A 247 10.47 -22.16 8.83
N VAL A 248 11.00 -21.58 9.91
CA VAL A 248 12.19 -20.72 9.84
C VAL A 248 13.43 -21.46 9.31
N ALA A 249 13.48 -22.78 9.48
CA ALA A 249 14.54 -23.63 8.94
C ALA A 249 14.57 -23.67 7.39
N GLN A 250 13.44 -23.35 6.74
CA GLN A 250 13.36 -23.26 5.28
C GLN A 250 13.68 -21.86 4.73
N VAL A 251 13.80 -20.87 5.61
CA VAL A 251 14.10 -19.50 5.20
C VAL A 251 15.48 -19.45 4.53
N ARG A 252 15.51 -18.90 3.32
CA ARG A 252 16.77 -18.60 2.64
C ARG A 252 17.30 -17.27 3.13
N SER A 253 18.61 -17.22 3.37
CA SER A 253 19.27 -15.97 3.74
C SER A 253 19.03 -14.91 2.68
N ALA A 254 18.73 -13.69 3.11
CA ALA A 254 18.50 -12.57 2.22
C ALA A 254 19.21 -11.33 2.78
N SER A 255 19.67 -10.47 1.88
CA SER A 255 20.22 -9.17 2.22
C SER A 255 19.69 -8.11 1.27
N LEU A 256 19.54 -6.89 1.76
CA LEU A 256 19.22 -5.72 0.93
C LEU A 256 19.85 -4.48 1.52
N TYR A 257 19.78 -3.39 0.77
CA TYR A 257 20.29 -2.09 1.18
C TYR A 257 19.25 -1.00 1.00
N PHE A 258 19.20 -0.07 1.95
CA PHE A 258 18.44 1.17 1.84
C PHE A 258 19.39 2.37 1.79
N ALA A 259 19.08 3.33 0.94
CA ALA A 259 19.78 4.62 0.84
C ALA A 259 18.77 5.77 0.78
N ALA A 260 19.23 6.99 1.05
CA ALA A 260 18.45 8.21 0.87
C ALA A 260 17.06 8.16 1.57
N VAL A 261 17.03 7.60 2.78
CA VAL A 261 15.82 7.44 3.61
C VAL A 261 15.42 8.79 4.19
N ARG A 262 14.27 9.33 3.79
CA ARG A 262 13.79 10.67 4.17
C ARG A 262 12.29 10.72 4.44
N ARG A 263 11.86 11.61 5.34
CA ARG A 263 10.49 12.05 5.58
C ARG A 263 10.43 13.56 5.45
N ALA A 264 9.43 14.06 4.73
CA ALA A 264 9.24 15.50 4.49
C ALA A 264 7.76 15.87 4.40
N GLU A 265 7.47 17.16 4.54
CA GLU A 265 6.11 17.71 4.37
C GLU A 265 5.69 17.78 2.90
N THR A 266 6.67 17.97 2.00
CA THR A 266 6.49 18.07 0.55
C THR A 266 7.34 17.02 -0.17
N ARG A 267 6.96 16.67 -1.41
CA ARG A 267 7.74 15.75 -2.24
C ARG A 267 9.16 16.26 -2.50
N ASP A 268 9.32 17.56 -2.67
CA ASP A 268 10.62 18.21 -2.86
C ASP A 268 11.54 18.11 -1.65
N GLY A 269 11.00 17.96 -0.44
CA GLY A 269 11.82 17.71 0.75
C GLY A 269 12.50 16.33 0.76
N LEU A 270 12.18 15.45 -0.20
CA LEU A 270 12.82 14.14 -0.37
C LEU A 270 14.15 14.20 -1.14
N TYR A 271 14.53 15.35 -1.70
CA TYR A 271 15.86 15.52 -2.31
C TYR A 271 16.95 15.34 -1.23
N THR A 272 17.92 14.49 -1.52
CA THR A 272 19.16 14.40 -0.73
C THR A 272 20.12 15.53 -1.13
N GLN A 273 21.21 15.67 -0.38
CA GLN A 273 22.30 16.57 -0.79
C GLN A 273 22.87 16.17 -2.17
N GLY A 274 23.01 14.87 -2.43
CA GLY A 274 23.45 14.37 -3.74
C GLY A 274 22.48 14.74 -4.86
N ASP A 275 21.17 14.68 -4.61
CA ASP A 275 20.15 15.05 -5.58
C ASP A 275 20.14 16.57 -5.84
N ALA A 276 20.37 17.39 -4.80
CA ALA A 276 20.51 18.84 -4.96
C ALA A 276 21.75 19.21 -5.81
N VAL A 277 22.86 18.49 -5.65
CA VAL A 277 24.04 18.65 -6.52
C VAL A 277 23.74 18.24 -7.96
N ALA A 278 23.01 17.14 -8.16
CA ALA A 278 22.57 16.72 -9.50
C ALA A 278 21.61 17.76 -10.13
N LEU A 279 20.68 18.30 -9.35
CA LEU A 279 19.76 19.33 -9.79
C LEU A 279 20.49 20.62 -10.19
N LYS A 280 21.49 21.03 -9.40
CA LYS A 280 22.35 22.17 -9.71
C LYS A 280 23.08 21.97 -11.05
N SER A 281 23.59 20.76 -11.27
CA SER A 281 24.25 20.41 -12.53
C SER A 281 23.27 20.45 -13.70
N LEU A 282 22.05 19.93 -13.51
CA LEU A 282 20.99 19.99 -14.52
C LEU A 282 20.61 21.44 -14.85
N GLN A 283 20.52 22.32 -13.86
CA GLN A 283 20.25 23.74 -14.08
C GLN A 283 21.34 24.41 -14.92
N VAL A 284 22.63 24.11 -14.66
CA VAL A 284 23.74 24.58 -15.49
C VAL A 284 23.60 24.10 -16.93
N THR A 285 23.33 22.81 -17.13
CA THR A 285 23.18 22.22 -18.46
C THR A 285 22.01 22.81 -19.24
N LEU A 286 20.84 22.97 -18.61
CA LEU A 286 19.67 23.59 -19.23
C LEU A 286 19.92 25.05 -19.63
N ASN A 287 20.61 25.82 -18.78
CA ASN A 287 20.99 27.19 -19.11
C ASN A 287 21.97 27.26 -20.29
N ALA A 288 22.96 26.37 -20.36
CA ALA A 288 23.89 26.28 -21.49
C ALA A 288 23.18 25.94 -22.81
N LEU A 289 22.05 25.23 -22.75
CA LEU A 289 21.18 24.92 -23.88
C LEU A 289 20.18 26.05 -24.23
N GLY A 290 20.24 27.19 -23.52
CA GLY A 290 19.39 28.36 -23.75
C GLY A 290 17.97 28.22 -23.21
N CYS A 291 17.74 27.38 -22.19
CA CYS A 291 16.41 27.10 -21.64
C CYS A 291 16.05 27.93 -20.40
N GLU A 292 16.90 28.87 -19.98
CA GLU A 292 16.60 29.89 -18.97
C GLU A 292 15.83 29.38 -17.74
N VAL A 293 16.53 28.62 -16.89
CA VAL A 293 15.99 28.07 -15.63
C VAL A 293 16.35 28.89 -14.39
N GLY A 294 17.00 30.04 -14.58
CA GLY A 294 17.47 30.91 -13.51
C GLY A 294 18.81 30.45 -12.91
N LYS A 295 19.09 30.89 -11.68
CA LYS A 295 20.37 30.63 -11.00
C LYS A 295 20.50 29.14 -10.64
N PRO A 296 21.63 28.48 -10.96
CA PRO A 296 21.90 27.12 -10.51
C PRO A 296 22.15 27.05 -8.99
N ASP A 297 21.09 26.79 -8.22
CA ASP A 297 21.08 26.75 -6.75
C ASP A 297 20.80 25.36 -6.17
N GLY A 298 20.42 24.40 -7.01
CA GLY A 298 20.07 23.04 -6.60
C GLY A 298 18.70 22.93 -5.91
N HIS A 299 17.84 23.93 -6.04
CA HIS A 299 16.48 23.91 -5.49
C HIS A 299 15.44 23.65 -6.60
N PRO A 300 14.48 22.74 -6.39
CA PRO A 300 13.43 22.50 -7.38
C PRO A 300 12.48 23.70 -7.44
N SER A 301 12.01 24.00 -8.65
CA SER A 301 11.01 25.05 -8.91
C SER A 301 10.17 24.65 -10.11
N GLU A 302 8.96 25.23 -10.22
CA GLU A 302 8.06 25.02 -11.35
C GLU A 302 8.76 25.28 -12.68
N ARG A 303 9.49 26.40 -12.79
CA ARG A 303 10.27 26.75 -13.99
C ARG A 303 11.29 25.68 -14.37
N ILE A 304 11.99 25.08 -13.40
CA ILE A 304 12.96 24.03 -13.68
C ILE A 304 12.25 22.76 -14.16
N ARG A 305 11.10 22.41 -13.57
CA ARG A 305 10.30 21.25 -14.03
C ARG A 305 9.81 21.45 -15.46
N GLU A 306 9.25 22.62 -15.75
CA GLU A 306 8.80 22.97 -17.09
C GLU A 306 9.92 22.81 -18.11
N MET A 307 11.10 23.37 -17.82
CA MET A 307 12.23 23.32 -18.74
C MET A 307 12.85 21.93 -18.81
N ALA A 308 12.90 21.16 -17.73
CA ALA A 308 13.31 19.76 -17.80
C ALA A 308 12.42 18.94 -18.75
N LEU A 309 11.12 19.24 -18.79
CA LEU A 309 10.14 18.54 -19.63
C LEU A 309 10.04 19.10 -21.07
N SER A 310 10.46 20.34 -21.32
CA SER A 310 10.19 21.03 -22.60
C SER A 310 11.39 21.70 -23.27
N CYS A 311 12.54 21.83 -22.60
CA CYS A 311 13.73 22.45 -23.17
C CYS A 311 14.14 21.76 -24.48
N ARG A 312 14.02 20.44 -24.54
CA ARG A 312 14.22 19.62 -25.74
C ARG A 312 13.14 18.54 -25.86
N LYS A 313 12.79 18.20 -27.10
CA LYS A 313 11.82 17.14 -27.40
C LYS A 313 12.52 15.78 -27.43
N PHE A 314 12.40 15.04 -26.35
CA PHE A 314 12.85 13.65 -26.27
C PHE A 314 11.75 12.66 -26.68
N PRO A 315 12.10 11.45 -27.13
CA PRO A 315 11.15 10.35 -27.27
C PRO A 315 10.40 10.08 -25.95
N ALA A 316 9.10 9.78 -26.03
CA ALA A 316 8.21 9.66 -24.88
C ALA A 316 8.52 8.46 -23.96
N ASP A 317 9.25 7.48 -24.47
CA ASP A 317 9.74 6.29 -23.76
C ASP A 317 11.09 6.51 -23.07
N VAL A 318 11.80 7.60 -23.42
CA VAL A 318 13.15 7.91 -22.92
C VAL A 318 13.11 8.92 -21.78
N ALA A 319 12.30 9.98 -21.89
CA ALA A 319 12.26 11.04 -20.88
C ALA A 319 11.37 10.67 -19.68
N PRO A 320 11.82 10.92 -18.44
CA PRO A 320 10.96 10.84 -17.27
C PRO A 320 9.77 11.80 -17.39
N ARG A 321 8.63 11.43 -16.80
CA ARG A 321 7.38 12.21 -16.89
C ARG A 321 7.28 13.38 -15.91
N ASP A 322 8.14 13.41 -14.90
CA ASP A 322 8.16 14.40 -13.84
C ASP A 322 9.57 14.53 -13.28
N LEU A 323 9.96 15.74 -12.85
CA LEU A 323 11.24 16.03 -12.20
C LEU A 323 11.06 15.97 -10.67
N SER A 324 11.54 14.87 -10.08
CA SER A 324 11.54 14.60 -8.64
C SER A 324 12.92 14.13 -8.16
N ALA A 325 13.03 13.85 -6.86
CA ALA A 325 14.23 13.23 -6.30
C ALA A 325 14.56 11.86 -6.94
N ALA A 326 13.59 11.21 -7.61
CA ALA A 326 13.80 9.95 -8.31
C ALA A 326 14.32 10.11 -9.74
N THR A 327 14.10 11.26 -10.39
CA THR A 327 14.32 11.41 -11.83
C THR A 327 15.34 12.49 -12.18
N VAL A 328 15.78 13.31 -11.21
CA VAL A 328 16.75 14.39 -11.44
C VAL A 328 18.04 13.90 -12.12
N ARG A 329 18.55 12.73 -11.72
CA ARG A 329 19.76 12.15 -12.33
C ARG A 329 19.51 11.66 -13.76
N SER A 330 18.33 11.12 -14.03
CA SER A 330 17.93 10.71 -15.39
C SER A 330 17.81 11.94 -16.31
N PHE A 331 17.22 13.04 -15.84
CA PHE A 331 17.21 14.28 -16.60
C PHE A 331 18.62 14.85 -16.81
N LEU A 332 19.45 14.85 -15.78
CA LEU A 332 20.84 15.29 -15.92
C LEU A 332 21.57 14.48 -16.99
N ALA A 333 21.43 13.15 -16.99
CA ALA A 333 22.03 12.28 -18.00
C ALA A 333 21.52 12.63 -19.42
N LEU A 334 20.20 12.79 -19.59
CA LEU A 334 19.60 13.11 -20.88
C LEU A 334 20.09 14.44 -21.45
N TYR A 335 20.14 15.50 -20.62
CA TYR A 335 20.56 16.81 -21.09
C TYR A 335 22.08 16.96 -21.21
N SER A 336 22.86 16.10 -20.54
CA SER A 336 24.33 16.09 -20.67
C SER A 336 24.80 15.36 -21.92
N ASP A 337 23.93 14.61 -22.60
CA ASP A 337 24.23 14.01 -23.90
C ASP A 337 24.40 15.13 -24.96
N PRO A 338 25.54 15.20 -25.68
CA PRO A 338 25.73 16.17 -26.75
C PRO A 338 24.63 16.16 -27.82
N ALA A 339 24.00 15.01 -28.06
CA ALA A 339 22.87 14.88 -28.99
C ALA A 339 21.63 15.69 -28.56
N ALA A 340 21.48 15.97 -27.27
CA ALA A 340 20.38 16.80 -26.78
C ALA A 340 20.44 18.23 -27.33
N ALA A 341 21.63 18.75 -27.64
CA ALA A 341 21.80 20.11 -28.13
C ALA A 341 21.14 20.36 -29.49
N VAL A 342 21.10 19.32 -30.35
CA VAL A 342 20.54 19.40 -31.71
C VAL A 342 19.05 19.04 -31.79
N LEU A 343 18.45 18.57 -30.68
CA LEU A 343 17.02 18.29 -30.64
C LEU A 343 16.19 19.57 -30.76
N GLU A 344 15.02 19.45 -31.37
CA GLU A 344 14.04 20.53 -31.43
C GLU A 344 13.58 20.91 -30.01
N ARG A 345 13.15 22.17 -29.85
CA ARG A 345 12.48 22.59 -28.61
C ARG A 345 11.19 21.79 -28.43
N GLY A 346 10.97 21.33 -27.20
CA GLY A 346 9.72 20.69 -26.83
C GLY A 346 8.64 21.72 -26.52
N THR A 347 7.42 21.21 -26.34
CA THR A 347 6.32 21.97 -25.77
C THR A 347 6.08 21.42 -24.37
N PHE A 348 5.96 22.30 -23.39
CA PHE A 348 5.54 21.87 -22.07
C PHE A 348 4.12 21.33 -22.15
N VAL A 349 3.98 20.05 -21.83
CA VAL A 349 2.70 19.43 -21.57
C VAL A 349 2.68 19.19 -20.07
N GLU A 350 1.79 19.90 -19.38
CA GLU A 350 1.59 19.68 -17.96
C GLU A 350 1.36 18.18 -17.75
N PRO A 351 2.09 17.52 -16.82
CA PRO A 351 1.81 16.14 -16.50
C PRO A 351 0.32 16.06 -16.16
N PRO A 352 -0.44 15.09 -16.72
CA PRO A 352 -1.88 15.02 -16.47
C PRO A 352 -2.12 15.08 -14.95
N PRO A 353 -3.06 15.92 -14.47
CA PRO A 353 -3.35 16.01 -13.04
C PRO A 353 -3.56 14.59 -12.52
N GLU A 354 -2.91 14.24 -11.40
CA GLU A 354 -2.76 12.87 -10.87
C GLU A 354 -4.10 12.17 -10.58
N VAL A 355 -4.86 11.84 -11.62
CA VAL A 355 -6.07 11.03 -11.65
C VAL A 355 -6.32 10.60 -13.10
N ALA A 356 -5.51 9.69 -13.61
CA ALA A 356 -6.13 8.49 -14.16
C ALA A 356 -5.99 7.45 -13.04
N PRO A 357 -7.05 6.75 -12.60
CA PRO A 357 -6.85 5.57 -11.78
C PRO A 357 -5.87 4.69 -12.55
N VAL A 358 -4.70 4.44 -11.96
CA VAL A 358 -3.90 3.31 -12.39
C VAL A 358 -4.69 2.09 -11.95
N SER A 359 -5.63 1.65 -12.80
CA SER A 359 -6.18 0.31 -12.71
C SER A 359 -5.01 -0.62 -12.97
N ASN A 360 -4.54 -1.30 -11.93
CA ASN A 360 -3.45 -2.29 -12.02
C ASN A 360 -4.01 -3.69 -12.29
N VAL A 361 -5.09 -3.79 -13.07
CA VAL A 361 -5.34 -4.99 -13.86
C VAL A 361 -4.18 -5.09 -14.88
N PRO A 362 -3.55 -6.26 -15.07
CA PRO A 362 -2.57 -6.45 -16.13
C PRO A 362 -3.15 -5.94 -17.46
N ASN A 363 -2.34 -5.21 -18.26
CA ASN A 363 -2.70 -4.86 -19.64
C ASN A 363 -2.91 -6.11 -20.55
N ASP A 364 -2.75 -7.31 -19.98
CA ASP A 364 -2.93 -8.60 -20.64
C ASP A 364 -4.17 -9.37 -20.17
N VAL A 365 -5.03 -8.79 -19.31
CA VAL A 365 -6.41 -9.24 -19.25
C VAL A 365 -7.17 -8.33 -20.19
N ALA A 366 -7.34 -8.80 -21.44
CA ALA A 366 -8.40 -8.30 -22.28
C ALA A 366 -9.62 -8.08 -21.40
N SER A 367 -10.18 -6.86 -21.38
CA SER A 367 -11.54 -6.64 -20.88
C SER A 367 -12.35 -7.81 -21.43
N PRO A 368 -12.88 -8.72 -20.58
CA PRO A 368 -13.43 -9.95 -21.09
C PRO A 368 -14.51 -9.54 -22.08
N SER A 369 -14.28 -9.86 -23.35
CA SER A 369 -15.26 -9.74 -24.41
C SER A 369 -16.54 -10.37 -23.87
N GLY A 370 -17.55 -9.54 -23.54
CA GLY A 370 -18.76 -10.01 -22.86
C GLY A 370 -19.26 -9.19 -21.66
N LEU A 371 -18.55 -8.17 -21.17
CA LEU A 371 -19.12 -7.29 -20.14
C LEU A 371 -20.32 -6.49 -20.64
N LEU A 372 -21.31 -6.29 -19.77
CA LEU A 372 -22.42 -5.38 -20.00
C LEU A 372 -21.91 -3.92 -20.11
N VAL A 373 -22.58 -3.11 -20.92
CA VAL A 373 -22.31 -1.67 -21.01
C VAL A 373 -22.96 -0.98 -19.82
N PRO A 374 -22.19 -0.37 -18.90
CA PRO A 374 -22.76 0.21 -17.70
C PRO A 374 -23.44 1.55 -18.02
N VAL A 375 -24.58 1.83 -17.36
CA VAL A 375 -25.27 3.12 -17.48
C VAL A 375 -24.56 4.19 -16.65
N PHE A 376 -24.15 3.81 -15.45
CA PHE A 376 -23.40 4.63 -14.52
C PHE A 376 -21.97 4.12 -14.38
N LYS A 377 -21.03 5.05 -14.22
CA LYS A 377 -19.68 4.68 -13.81
C LYS A 377 -19.67 4.48 -12.29
N VAL A 378 -19.38 3.26 -11.85
CA VAL A 378 -19.41 2.87 -10.43
C VAL A 378 -18.05 2.32 -10.02
N HIS A 379 -17.65 2.65 -8.79
CA HIS A 379 -16.54 2.03 -8.09
C HIS A 379 -17.06 1.38 -6.82
N ALA A 380 -16.78 0.10 -6.62
CA ALA A 380 -17.14 -0.61 -5.40
C ALA A 380 -15.98 -1.48 -4.91
N TYR A 381 -15.88 -1.60 -3.59
CA TYR A 381 -14.84 -2.39 -2.94
C TYR A 381 -15.41 -3.14 -1.73
N GLU A 382 -14.75 -4.23 -1.38
CA GLU A 382 -15.08 -5.03 -0.20
C GLU A 382 -14.75 -4.26 1.08
N GLY A 383 -15.74 -4.08 1.95
CA GLY A 383 -15.61 -3.49 3.27
C GLY A 383 -15.27 -4.55 4.32
N GLN A 384 -16.31 -5.08 4.98
CA GLN A 384 -16.22 -6.20 5.91
C GLN A 384 -16.73 -7.48 5.28
N THR A 385 -16.25 -8.62 5.79
CA THR A 385 -16.76 -9.93 5.42
C THR A 385 -17.02 -10.77 6.65
N GLN A 386 -18.06 -11.60 6.58
CA GLN A 386 -18.40 -12.54 7.63
C GLN A 386 -18.86 -13.86 7.02
N LYS A 387 -18.36 -14.97 7.57
CA LYS A 387 -18.94 -16.29 7.31
C LYS A 387 -19.98 -16.58 8.38
N GLY A 388 -21.20 -16.91 7.96
CA GLY A 388 -22.30 -17.22 8.88
C GLY A 388 -22.08 -18.54 9.62
N GLY A 389 -22.91 -18.80 10.64
CA GLY A 389 -22.79 -19.98 11.51
C GLY A 389 -23.00 -21.33 10.78
N SER A 390 -23.69 -21.34 9.64
CA SER A 390 -23.69 -22.46 8.70
C SER A 390 -22.54 -22.31 7.69
N ASN A 391 -21.86 -23.40 7.35
CA ASN A 391 -20.74 -23.43 6.40
C ASN A 391 -21.06 -22.90 4.99
N SER A 392 -22.32 -22.57 4.71
CA SER A 392 -22.86 -22.15 3.43
C SER A 392 -23.34 -20.69 3.38
N THR A 393 -23.16 -19.87 4.42
CA THR A 393 -23.58 -18.45 4.40
C THR A 393 -22.38 -17.52 4.35
N TYR A 394 -22.38 -16.61 3.39
CA TYR A 394 -21.30 -15.65 3.12
C TYR A 394 -21.88 -14.25 3.08
N VAL A 395 -21.34 -13.35 3.90
CA VAL A 395 -21.74 -11.95 4.00
C VAL A 395 -20.57 -11.09 3.57
N THR A 396 -20.80 -10.19 2.63
CA THR A 396 -19.79 -9.26 2.11
C THR A 396 -20.40 -7.88 2.02
N ASP A 397 -19.82 -6.92 2.74
CA ASP A 397 -20.18 -5.51 2.60
C ASP A 397 -19.48 -4.92 1.37
N LEU A 398 -20.25 -4.25 0.53
CA LEU A 398 -19.77 -3.49 -0.60
C LEU A 398 -19.96 -2.01 -0.32
N ASP A 399 -18.87 -1.25 -0.33
CA ASP A 399 -18.92 0.20 -0.31
C ASP A 399 -18.98 0.72 -1.74
N VAL A 400 -20.10 1.33 -2.11
CA VAL A 400 -20.45 1.70 -3.49
C VAL A 400 -20.38 3.20 -3.67
N LYS A 401 -19.60 3.63 -4.66
CA LYS A 401 -19.48 5.01 -5.12
C LYS A 401 -19.92 5.14 -6.57
N ILE A 402 -20.83 6.08 -6.83
CA ILE A 402 -21.35 6.33 -8.17
C ILE A 402 -20.80 7.67 -8.68
N ASP A 403 -20.07 7.65 -9.79
CA ASP A 403 -19.59 8.86 -10.46
C ASP A 403 -20.79 9.55 -11.17
N LYS A 404 -20.96 10.86 -10.92
CA LYS A 404 -22.07 11.68 -11.45
C LYS A 404 -23.45 11.08 -11.16
N SER A 405 -23.75 10.97 -9.86
CA SER A 405 -24.71 10.04 -9.31
C SER A 405 -26.21 10.19 -9.63
N GLY A 406 -26.61 11.09 -10.53
CA GLY A 406 -28.02 11.25 -10.95
C GLY A 406 -29.03 11.50 -9.80
N GLY A 407 -28.55 11.81 -8.58
CA GLY A 407 -29.37 11.95 -7.37
C GLY A 407 -29.28 10.77 -6.38
N THR A 408 -28.59 9.68 -6.71
CA THR A 408 -28.33 8.56 -5.79
C THR A 408 -27.10 8.88 -4.93
N PRO A 409 -27.14 8.76 -3.59
CA PRO A 409 -25.95 8.93 -2.76
C PRO A 409 -25.02 7.72 -2.88
N ASN A 410 -23.76 7.88 -2.47
CA ASN A 410 -22.90 6.73 -2.18
C ASN A 410 -23.49 5.94 -1.01
N PHE A 411 -23.33 4.63 -1.00
CA PHE A 411 -23.95 3.77 -0.01
C PHE A 411 -23.09 2.55 0.29
N SER A 412 -23.39 1.87 1.38
CA SER A 412 -22.79 0.59 1.74
C SER A 412 -23.89 -0.46 1.78
N LEU A 413 -23.61 -1.63 1.19
CA LEU A 413 -24.56 -2.69 0.93
C LEU A 413 -23.99 -4.02 1.43
N ALA A 414 -24.61 -4.62 2.43
CA ALA A 414 -24.33 -6.00 2.80
C ALA A 414 -24.95 -6.92 1.75
N VAL A 415 -24.14 -7.77 1.12
CA VAL A 415 -24.59 -8.83 0.22
C VAL A 415 -24.42 -10.17 0.91
N VAL A 416 -25.53 -10.90 1.05
CA VAL A 416 -25.58 -12.20 1.72
C VAL A 416 -25.91 -13.27 0.71
N VAL A 417 -24.96 -14.17 0.51
CA VAL A 417 -25.10 -15.32 -0.36
C VAL A 417 -25.13 -16.59 0.47
N HIS A 418 -26.18 -17.38 0.28
CA HIS A 418 -26.24 -18.76 0.76
C HIS A 418 -25.93 -19.69 -0.39
N SER A 419 -24.95 -20.55 -0.19
CA SER A 419 -24.40 -21.41 -1.22
C SER A 419 -23.58 -22.54 -0.59
N ASN A 420 -23.86 -23.78 -1.00
CA ASN A 420 -23.07 -24.93 -0.58
C ASN A 420 -21.80 -25.13 -1.43
N VAL A 421 -21.78 -24.61 -2.67
CA VAL A 421 -20.64 -24.62 -3.60
C VAL A 421 -20.59 -23.32 -4.40
N PRO A 422 -19.42 -22.70 -4.62
CA PRO A 422 -19.30 -21.34 -5.15
C PRO A 422 -20.06 -21.05 -6.46
N GLU A 423 -20.31 -22.06 -7.29
CA GLU A 423 -20.98 -21.94 -8.58
C GLU A 423 -22.52 -21.86 -8.48
N ASN A 424 -23.09 -22.32 -7.36
CA ASN A 424 -24.53 -22.39 -7.17
C ASN A 424 -24.98 -21.52 -5.98
N ILE A 425 -25.69 -20.44 -6.30
CA ILE A 425 -26.30 -19.53 -5.34
C ILE A 425 -27.71 -20.03 -5.05
N ASP A 426 -27.89 -20.51 -3.81
CA ASP A 426 -29.15 -21.09 -3.31
C ASP A 426 -30.11 -19.99 -2.85
N ARG A 427 -29.59 -18.94 -2.19
CA ARG A 427 -30.36 -17.76 -1.78
C ARG A 427 -29.49 -16.51 -1.81
N LEU A 428 -30.08 -15.40 -2.26
CA LEU A 428 -29.48 -14.07 -2.25
C LEU A 428 -30.33 -13.13 -1.39
N GLU A 429 -29.67 -12.41 -0.50
CA GLU A 429 -30.26 -11.33 0.30
C GLU A 429 -29.30 -10.13 0.26
N MET A 430 -29.83 -8.92 0.34
CA MET A 430 -29.00 -7.73 0.49
C MET A 430 -29.59 -6.80 1.55
N PHE A 431 -28.76 -5.97 2.16
CA PHE A 431 -29.19 -5.00 3.17
C PHE A 431 -28.47 -3.67 3.01
N LEU A 432 -29.19 -2.56 3.16
CA LEU A 432 -28.53 -1.26 3.28
C LEU A 432 -27.89 -1.16 4.67
N ASN A 433 -26.58 -0.93 4.70
CA ASN A 433 -25.85 -0.77 5.97
C ASN A 433 -26.23 0.52 6.71
N ALA A 434 -26.82 1.51 6.03
CA ALA A 434 -27.38 2.68 6.69
C ALA A 434 -28.70 2.32 7.40
N PRO A 435 -28.90 2.72 8.66
CA PRO A 435 -30.13 2.46 9.39
C PRO A 435 -31.29 3.27 8.79
N THR A 436 -32.48 2.67 8.71
CA THR A 436 -33.72 3.30 8.28
C THR A 436 -34.62 3.60 9.48
N ARG A 437 -35.26 4.77 9.45
CA ARG A 437 -36.35 5.12 10.39
C ARG A 437 -37.73 4.73 9.84
N SER A 438 -37.77 4.11 8.67
CA SER A 438 -39.00 3.81 7.93
C SER A 438 -39.44 2.35 8.06
N ALA A 439 -38.86 1.59 9.00
CA ALA A 439 -39.15 0.19 9.25
C ALA A 439 -40.66 -0.13 9.29
N GLY A 440 -41.43 0.67 10.05
CA GLY A 440 -42.88 0.51 10.14
C GLY A 440 -43.64 0.76 8.82
N LYS A 441 -43.11 1.60 7.93
CA LYS A 441 -43.70 1.87 6.61
C LYS A 441 -43.39 0.75 5.62
N ILE A 442 -42.16 0.24 5.63
CA ILE A 442 -41.73 -0.83 4.70
C ILE A 442 -42.16 -2.23 5.14
N ALA A 443 -42.62 -2.40 6.39
CA ALA A 443 -43.19 -3.65 6.88
C ALA A 443 -44.37 -4.15 6.02
N ALA A 444 -45.15 -3.23 5.43
CA ALA A 444 -46.26 -3.55 4.54
C ALA A 444 -45.83 -4.08 3.15
N CYS A 445 -44.55 -3.94 2.78
CA CYS A 445 -44.02 -4.35 1.48
C CYS A 445 -43.55 -5.82 1.43
N ALA A 446 -43.88 -6.65 2.44
CA ALA A 446 -43.51 -8.08 2.58
C ALA A 446 -41.99 -8.41 2.69
N VAL A 447 -41.11 -7.49 2.26
CA VAL A 447 -39.64 -7.65 2.28
C VAL A 447 -38.99 -6.94 3.48
N GLY A 448 -39.66 -5.92 4.02
CA GLY A 448 -39.48 -5.38 5.37
C GLY A 448 -38.13 -4.73 5.67
N SER A 449 -37.81 -4.69 6.97
CA SER A 449 -36.52 -4.31 7.53
C SER A 449 -35.89 -5.49 8.25
N ILE A 450 -34.55 -5.51 8.34
CA ILE A 450 -33.82 -6.38 9.26
C ILE A 450 -33.34 -5.56 10.46
N LYS A 451 -33.35 -6.16 11.65
CA LYS A 451 -32.78 -5.55 12.85
C LYS A 451 -31.35 -6.05 13.05
N TYR A 452 -30.40 -5.13 13.08
CA TYR A 452 -29.00 -5.45 13.37
C TYR A 452 -28.79 -5.69 14.88
N PRO A 453 -27.66 -6.30 15.30
CA PRO A 453 -27.41 -6.61 16.71
C PRO A 453 -27.38 -5.38 17.65
N ASP A 454 -27.12 -4.20 17.11
CA ASP A 454 -27.17 -2.91 17.79
C ASP A 454 -28.60 -2.35 17.95
N GLY A 455 -29.60 -3.07 17.43
CA GLY A 455 -31.02 -2.74 17.54
C GLY A 455 -31.57 -1.84 16.44
N THR A 456 -30.73 -1.34 15.52
CA THR A 456 -31.20 -0.49 14.42
C THR A 456 -31.88 -1.31 13.33
N ASP A 457 -32.86 -0.70 12.67
CA ASP A 457 -33.57 -1.30 11.54
C ASP A 457 -32.91 -0.88 10.22
N HIS A 458 -32.78 -1.82 9.28
CA HIS A 458 -32.11 -1.63 7.99
C HIS A 458 -33.01 -2.12 6.85
N VAL A 459 -32.93 -1.47 5.70
CA VAL A 459 -33.73 -1.89 4.53
C VAL A 459 -33.20 -3.23 4.02
N ALA A 460 -34.09 -4.22 3.89
CA ALA A 460 -33.76 -5.54 3.37
C ALA A 460 -34.26 -5.71 1.94
N PHE A 461 -33.47 -6.42 1.14
CA PHE A 461 -33.82 -6.89 -0.19
C PHE A 461 -33.81 -8.41 -0.16
N LYS A 462 -34.96 -9.02 -0.46
CA LYS A 462 -35.06 -10.45 -0.72
C LYS A 462 -35.25 -10.65 -2.21
N PHE A 463 -34.65 -11.73 -2.69
CA PHE A 463 -34.62 -12.03 -4.10
C PHE A 463 -35.27 -13.37 -4.37
N ASP A 464 -36.25 -13.37 -5.28
CA ASP A 464 -36.80 -14.56 -5.88
C ASP A 464 -35.99 -14.92 -7.13
N LYS A 465 -35.60 -16.19 -7.25
CA LYS A 465 -34.85 -16.68 -8.41
C LYS A 465 -35.83 -17.16 -9.49
N SER A 466 -35.73 -16.58 -10.69
CA SER A 466 -36.44 -17.01 -11.89
C SER A 466 -35.45 -17.22 -13.03
N GLY A 467 -35.12 -18.48 -13.30
CA GLY A 467 -34.01 -18.84 -14.19
C GLY A 467 -32.69 -18.23 -13.70
N ASP A 468 -32.07 -17.42 -14.55
CA ASP A 468 -30.82 -16.70 -14.26
C ASP A 468 -31.03 -15.30 -13.67
N THR A 469 -32.27 -14.93 -13.34
CA THR A 469 -32.60 -13.61 -12.79
C THR A 469 -32.98 -13.71 -11.32
N TRP A 470 -32.33 -12.91 -10.49
CA TRP A 470 -32.70 -12.62 -9.11
C TRP A 470 -33.57 -11.36 -9.08
N MET A 471 -34.86 -11.54 -8.83
CA MET A 471 -35.82 -10.45 -8.80
C MET A 471 -35.98 -9.92 -7.38
N VAL A 472 -35.76 -8.62 -7.17
CA VAL A 472 -36.07 -7.95 -5.91
C VAL A 472 -37.58 -7.94 -5.73
N ASP A 473 -38.06 -8.59 -4.67
CA ASP A 473 -39.49 -8.60 -4.35
C ASP A 473 -39.98 -7.20 -3.98
N ASN A 474 -41.16 -6.82 -4.50
CA ASN A 474 -41.87 -5.58 -4.16
C ASN A 474 -40.99 -4.31 -4.18
N ALA A 475 -40.01 -4.23 -5.09
CA ALA A 475 -39.09 -3.09 -5.20
C ALA A 475 -39.84 -1.75 -5.32
N SER A 476 -40.90 -1.73 -6.13
CA SER A 476 -41.77 -0.55 -6.30
C SER A 476 -42.42 -0.08 -4.99
N CYS A 477 -42.83 -1.01 -4.11
CA CYS A 477 -43.38 -0.67 -2.79
C CYS A 477 -42.31 -0.08 -1.87
N LEU A 478 -41.12 -0.68 -1.82
CA LEU A 478 -40.00 -0.18 -1.02
C LEU A 478 -39.62 1.24 -1.45
N ILE A 479 -39.47 1.48 -2.75
CA ILE A 479 -39.14 2.79 -3.31
C ILE A 479 -40.19 3.84 -2.92
N ALA A 480 -41.49 3.48 -2.93
CA ALA A 480 -42.57 4.40 -2.57
C ALA A 480 -42.65 4.68 -1.06
N ALA A 481 -42.27 3.72 -0.21
CA ALA A 481 -42.36 3.82 1.23
C ALA A 481 -41.14 4.50 1.90
N LEU A 482 -40.02 4.60 1.18
CA LEU A 482 -38.74 5.10 1.69
C LEU A 482 -38.51 6.60 1.43
N PRO A 483 -37.72 7.29 2.29
CA PRO A 483 -37.27 8.65 2.03
C PRO A 483 -36.45 8.76 0.75
N LYS A 484 -36.43 9.94 0.12
CA LYS A 484 -35.82 10.21 -1.19
C LYS A 484 -34.45 9.54 -1.41
N ASN A 485 -33.53 9.65 -0.45
CA ASN A 485 -32.17 9.12 -0.59
C ASN A 485 -32.14 7.58 -0.50
N GLU A 486 -32.86 7.00 0.46
CA GLU A 486 -32.99 5.54 0.61
C GLU A 486 -33.71 4.94 -0.61
N ALA A 487 -34.79 5.58 -1.07
CA ALA A 487 -35.52 5.19 -2.28
C ALA A 487 -34.65 5.25 -3.54
N ALA A 488 -33.76 6.24 -3.65
CA ALA A 488 -32.82 6.33 -4.78
C ALA A 488 -31.79 5.19 -4.76
N VAL A 489 -31.29 4.80 -3.58
CA VAL A 489 -30.39 3.64 -3.45
C VAL A 489 -31.13 2.34 -3.76
N VAL A 490 -32.33 2.13 -3.23
CA VAL A 490 -33.14 0.93 -3.52
C VAL A 490 -33.40 0.81 -5.02
N ARG A 491 -33.78 1.92 -5.67
CA ARG A 491 -33.95 1.96 -7.13
C ARG A 491 -32.66 1.59 -7.85
N PHE A 492 -31.53 2.18 -7.43
CA PHE A 492 -30.23 1.88 -8.03
C PHE A 492 -29.83 0.41 -7.90
N VAL A 493 -30.02 -0.21 -6.72
CA VAL A 493 -29.76 -1.65 -6.53
C VAL A 493 -30.70 -2.49 -7.39
N ALA A 494 -31.97 -2.12 -7.51
CA ALA A 494 -32.94 -2.86 -8.31
C ALA A 494 -32.70 -2.76 -9.83
N GLU A 495 -32.22 -1.61 -10.32
CA GLU A 495 -32.15 -1.31 -11.75
C GLU A 495 -30.71 -1.34 -12.31
N HIS A 496 -29.70 -1.12 -11.46
CA HIS A 496 -28.32 -0.84 -11.87
C HIS A 496 -27.27 -1.60 -11.05
N PHE A 497 -27.63 -2.70 -10.38
CA PHE A 497 -26.62 -3.54 -9.70
C PHE A 497 -25.57 -4.09 -10.68
N SER A 498 -25.93 -4.32 -11.96
CA SER A 498 -24.97 -4.66 -13.01
C SER A 498 -23.85 -3.64 -13.14
N ASP A 499 -24.11 -2.36 -12.92
CA ASP A 499 -23.10 -1.31 -13.04
C ASP A 499 -22.08 -1.39 -11.90
N ILE A 500 -22.52 -1.80 -10.70
CA ILE A 500 -21.62 -2.15 -9.58
C ILE A 500 -20.71 -3.29 -10.01
N ALA A 501 -21.28 -4.37 -10.54
CA ALA A 501 -20.53 -5.55 -10.93
C ALA A 501 -19.54 -5.28 -12.07
N VAL A 502 -19.98 -4.57 -13.12
CA VAL A 502 -19.12 -4.14 -14.22
C VAL A 502 -18.00 -3.23 -13.72
N GLY A 503 -18.30 -2.29 -12.82
CA GLY A 503 -17.30 -1.42 -12.18
C GLY A 503 -16.21 -2.23 -11.49
N MET A 504 -16.62 -3.20 -10.66
CA MET A 504 -15.70 -4.08 -9.93
C MET A 504 -14.87 -5.00 -10.83
N VAL A 505 -15.43 -5.49 -11.94
CA VAL A 505 -14.66 -6.29 -12.89
C VAL A 505 -13.70 -5.41 -13.69
N ALA A 506 -14.14 -4.22 -14.13
CA ALA A 506 -13.35 -3.31 -14.94
C ALA A 506 -12.17 -2.69 -14.17
N ASP A 507 -12.34 -2.38 -12.88
CA ASP A 507 -11.25 -1.88 -12.03
C ASP A 507 -10.49 -3.00 -11.28
N GLY A 508 -10.93 -4.25 -11.45
CA GLY A 508 -10.29 -5.44 -10.90
C GLY A 508 -10.57 -5.69 -9.42
N SER A 509 -11.38 -4.86 -8.75
CA SER A 509 -11.73 -5.05 -7.34
C SER A 509 -12.49 -6.36 -7.10
N VAL A 510 -13.12 -6.94 -8.12
CA VAL A 510 -13.74 -8.29 -8.06
C VAL A 510 -12.73 -9.35 -7.62
N ASN A 511 -11.46 -9.25 -8.04
CA ASN A 511 -10.44 -10.24 -7.69
C ASN A 511 -10.03 -10.16 -6.22
N LEU A 512 -10.35 -9.04 -5.57
CA LEU A 512 -10.03 -8.76 -4.17
C LEU A 512 -11.11 -9.27 -3.20
N LEU A 513 -12.27 -9.71 -3.70
CA LEU A 513 -13.33 -10.27 -2.86
C LEU A 513 -12.83 -11.52 -2.12
N THR A 514 -13.11 -11.57 -0.82
CA THR A 514 -12.65 -12.63 0.09
C THR A 514 -13.23 -14.00 -0.28
N PHE A 515 -14.50 -14.04 -0.67
CA PHE A 515 -15.21 -15.30 -0.92
C PHE A 515 -15.39 -15.59 -2.42
N ASP A 516 -15.03 -16.81 -2.84
CA ASP A 516 -15.21 -17.27 -4.24
C ASP A 516 -16.65 -17.17 -4.72
N VAL A 517 -17.61 -17.45 -3.85
CA VAL A 517 -19.03 -17.33 -4.20
C VAL A 517 -19.42 -15.89 -4.55
N MET A 518 -18.81 -14.90 -3.89
CA MET A 518 -19.04 -13.49 -4.19
C MET A 518 -18.34 -13.06 -5.46
N ARG A 519 -17.12 -13.56 -5.71
CA ARG A 519 -16.46 -13.41 -7.01
C ARG A 519 -17.33 -13.95 -8.14
N ASN A 520 -17.85 -15.16 -7.98
CA ASN A 520 -18.71 -15.81 -8.96
C ASN A 520 -19.99 -14.99 -9.23
N LEU A 521 -20.69 -14.54 -8.19
CA LEU A 521 -21.87 -13.68 -8.32
C LEU A 521 -21.55 -12.41 -9.12
N VAL A 522 -20.53 -11.66 -8.69
CA VAL A 522 -20.18 -10.37 -9.30
C VAL A 522 -19.74 -10.56 -10.76
N SER A 523 -18.87 -11.53 -11.04
CA SER A 523 -18.40 -11.79 -12.40
C SER A 523 -19.55 -12.18 -13.35
N ARG A 524 -20.46 -13.04 -12.92
CA ARG A 524 -21.60 -13.48 -13.76
C ARG A 524 -22.64 -12.40 -13.96
N VAL A 525 -22.84 -11.53 -12.97
CA VAL A 525 -23.69 -10.35 -13.14
C VAL A 525 -23.07 -9.36 -14.12
N ALA A 526 -21.75 -9.16 -14.06
CA ALA A 526 -21.05 -8.23 -14.94
C ALA A 526 -21.09 -8.65 -16.42
N THR A 527 -21.17 -9.95 -16.72
CA THR A 527 -21.31 -10.50 -18.08
C THR A 527 -22.76 -10.70 -18.52
N GLY A 528 -23.73 -10.51 -17.60
CA GLY A 528 -25.16 -10.74 -17.86
C GLY A 528 -25.59 -12.21 -17.86
N GLU A 529 -24.70 -13.13 -17.46
CA GLU A 529 -25.03 -14.54 -17.20
C GLU A 529 -25.96 -14.70 -15.99
N LEU A 530 -25.87 -13.79 -15.02
CA LEU A 530 -26.86 -13.60 -13.98
C LEU A 530 -27.41 -12.18 -14.08
N LYS A 531 -28.68 -12.01 -13.72
CA LYS A 531 -29.33 -10.70 -13.69
C LYS A 531 -29.85 -10.41 -12.30
N ILE A 532 -29.73 -9.16 -11.88
CA ILE A 532 -30.43 -8.62 -10.73
C ILE A 532 -31.39 -7.56 -11.25
N ALA A 533 -32.67 -7.70 -10.93
CA ALA A 533 -33.72 -6.83 -11.46
C ALA A 533 -34.78 -6.54 -10.40
N GLY A 534 -35.38 -5.36 -10.43
CA GLY A 534 -36.58 -5.05 -9.66
C GLY A 534 -37.85 -5.64 -10.28
N ARG A 535 -38.79 -6.07 -9.43
CA ARG A 535 -40.15 -6.41 -9.86
C ARG A 535 -41.12 -5.22 -9.82
#